data_AF-A0A9E3NY09-F1
#
_entry.id   AF-A0A9E3NY09-F1
#
_cell.length_a   1.000
_cell.length_b   1.000
_cell.length_c   1.000
_cell.angle_alpha   90.00
_cell.angle_beta   90.00
_cell.angle_gamma   90.00
#
_symmetry.space_group_name_H-M   'P 1'
#
loop_
_entity.id
_entity.type
_entity.pdbx_description
1 polymer ?
#
loop_
_entity_poly.entity_id
_entity_poly.type
_entity_poly.pdbx_seq_one_letter_code
_entity_poly.pdbx_strand_id
1 'polypeptide(L)'
;MAVSLVACAAPAGEAEDVSASEDELRTTYGDLFETLADADLDRWVDVRAKLAAGFDRICGDTICSGDYSNLTTARLRCSSTHATKKLRECAWILGGSIEYVDGRTGKITTDARAFTCKIPVGGTAKAMLDTLSASRDPLMTPLPATGTSFYDGLVACFSGVMGGPPPASEATFYAELDEWLWETDGDAAMSWSGTKRALVKGFHDVCGDTFCEGEYSDVEGLRFVCSVNRNSKRVARCSWSFVMADTSVDSRGRITTRAKTKTCNVEVGAQASALTAALKVDDPLHAKLPGRQTSIYDALVRCL
;
A
#
# COMPACT_ATOMS: atom_id res chain seq x y z
N MET A 1 58.35 -41.18 -62.62
CA MET A 1 59.12 -41.61 -61.42
C MET A 1 58.57 -40.85 -60.23
N ALA A 2 58.07 -41.60 -59.25
CA ALA A 2 57.48 -41.10 -58.02
C ALA A 2 58.55 -40.73 -57.01
N VAL A 3 58.34 -39.65 -56.24
CA VAL A 3 58.75 -39.57 -54.83
C VAL A 3 57.66 -38.81 -54.08
N SER A 4 56.98 -39.50 -53.18
CA SER A 4 56.11 -38.94 -52.15
C SER A 4 56.96 -38.40 -51.00
N LEU A 5 56.60 -37.23 -50.47
CA LEU A 5 56.96 -36.80 -49.12
C LEU A 5 55.71 -36.24 -48.45
N VAL A 6 55.28 -36.95 -47.41
CA VAL A 6 54.21 -36.59 -46.48
C VAL A 6 54.81 -35.71 -45.39
N ALA A 7 54.18 -34.57 -45.08
CA ALA A 7 54.38 -33.86 -43.83
C ALA A 7 53.05 -33.23 -43.38
N CYS A 8 52.57 -33.67 -42.23
CA CYS A 8 51.39 -33.13 -41.53
C CYS A 8 51.72 -31.80 -40.84
N ALA A 9 50.85 -30.79 -40.98
CA ALA A 9 50.59 -29.81 -39.92
C ALA A 9 49.31 -29.00 -40.21
N ALA A 10 48.34 -29.12 -39.30
CA ALA A 10 47.25 -28.17 -39.03
C ALA A 10 47.20 -28.08 -37.47
N PRO A 11 46.66 -27.00 -36.84
CA PRO A 11 45.47 -26.30 -37.29
C PRO A 11 45.36 -24.78 -37.04
N ALA A 12 44.33 -24.23 -37.68
CA ALA A 12 43.36 -23.22 -37.23
C ALA A 12 43.81 -21.84 -36.72
N GLY A 13 43.22 -20.83 -37.35
CA GLY A 13 43.11 -19.46 -36.88
C GLY A 13 42.05 -18.74 -37.72
N GLU A 14 40.80 -19.18 -37.62
CA GLU A 14 39.64 -18.44 -38.11
C GLU A 14 39.43 -17.24 -37.18
N ALA A 15 39.56 -16.04 -37.75
CA ALA A 15 39.17 -14.80 -37.11
C ALA A 15 37.63 -14.72 -37.19
N GLU A 16 36.96 -15.19 -36.15
CA GLU A 16 35.54 -14.90 -35.96
C GLU A 16 35.38 -13.48 -35.42
N ASP A 17 34.60 -12.72 -36.18
CA ASP A 17 34.07 -11.40 -35.94
C ASP A 17 33.17 -11.43 -34.69
N VAL A 18 33.71 -11.03 -33.54
CA VAL A 18 32.92 -10.83 -32.32
C VAL A 18 32.58 -9.35 -32.21
N SER A 19 31.62 -8.91 -33.03
CA SER A 19 30.79 -7.77 -32.67
C SER A 19 29.86 -8.24 -31.54
N ALA A 20 30.38 -8.32 -30.31
CA ALA A 20 29.54 -8.33 -29.12
C ALA A 20 28.72 -7.05 -29.20
N SER A 21 27.42 -7.21 -29.47
CA SER A 21 26.52 -6.08 -29.71
C SER A 21 26.62 -5.11 -28.53
N GLU A 22 26.85 -3.83 -28.81
CA GLU A 22 26.88 -2.75 -27.80
C GLU A 22 25.60 -2.69 -26.94
N ASP A 23 24.55 -3.42 -27.34
CA ASP A 23 23.31 -3.65 -26.60
C ASP A 23 23.48 -4.54 -25.34
N GLU A 24 24.45 -5.47 -25.31
CA GLU A 24 24.75 -6.29 -24.12
C GLU A 24 25.51 -5.50 -23.03
N LEU A 25 26.05 -4.32 -23.36
CA LEU A 25 26.83 -3.49 -22.44
C LEU A 25 26.02 -2.39 -21.75
N ARG A 26 24.76 -2.17 -22.15
CA ARG A 26 23.88 -1.22 -21.46
C ARG A 26 23.21 -1.89 -20.27
N THR A 27 23.60 -1.45 -19.07
CA THR A 27 22.87 -1.83 -17.86
C THR A 27 21.45 -1.28 -17.95
N THR A 28 20.49 -2.15 -18.22
CA THR A 28 19.06 -1.84 -18.20
C THR A 28 18.47 -2.19 -16.84
N TYR A 29 17.47 -1.41 -16.42
CA TYR A 29 16.76 -1.59 -15.18
C TYR A 29 15.27 -1.82 -15.44
N GLY A 30 14.65 -2.62 -14.59
CA GLY A 30 13.20 -2.84 -14.59
C GLY A 30 12.66 -2.96 -13.17
N ASP A 31 11.34 -3.06 -13.05
CA ASP A 31 10.71 -3.46 -11.79
C ASP A 31 11.26 -4.83 -11.38
N LEU A 32 11.57 -5.00 -10.10
CA LEU A 32 11.96 -6.28 -9.55
C LEU A 32 10.95 -7.37 -9.92
N PHE A 33 9.65 -7.09 -9.87
CA PHE A 33 8.60 -8.00 -10.29
C PHE A 33 8.75 -8.47 -11.75
N GLU A 34 9.11 -7.57 -12.66
CA GLU A 34 9.29 -7.90 -14.09
C GLU A 34 10.66 -8.54 -14.38
N THR A 35 11.66 -8.21 -13.58
CA THR A 35 13.01 -8.75 -13.76
C THR A 35 13.16 -10.15 -13.16
N LEU A 36 12.33 -10.56 -12.21
CA LEU A 36 12.35 -11.91 -11.63
C LEU A 36 11.55 -12.90 -12.50
N ALA A 37 11.82 -14.19 -12.30
CA ALA A 37 11.10 -15.28 -12.96
C ALA A 37 10.88 -16.44 -11.99
N ASP A 38 9.90 -17.29 -12.30
CA ASP A 38 9.62 -18.56 -11.64
C ASP A 38 9.57 -18.45 -10.11
N ALA A 39 10.25 -19.36 -9.41
CA ALA A 39 10.25 -19.45 -7.96
C ALA A 39 10.73 -18.17 -7.25
N ASP A 40 11.63 -17.39 -7.86
CA ASP A 40 12.07 -16.14 -7.24
C ASP A 40 11.00 -15.05 -7.32
N LEU A 41 10.16 -15.05 -8.37
CA LEU A 41 8.99 -14.17 -8.45
C LEU A 41 7.96 -14.52 -7.37
N ASP A 42 7.62 -15.80 -7.21
CA ASP A 42 6.69 -16.26 -6.18
C ASP A 42 7.19 -15.89 -4.77
N ARG A 43 8.49 -16.09 -4.52
CA ARG A 43 9.14 -15.69 -3.27
C ARG A 43 9.07 -14.18 -3.04
N TRP A 44 9.18 -13.37 -4.10
CA TRP A 44 9.06 -11.93 -3.99
C TRP A 44 7.63 -11.51 -3.63
N VAL A 45 6.61 -12.14 -4.23
CA VAL A 45 5.21 -11.93 -3.87
C VAL A 45 4.98 -12.26 -2.39
N ASP A 46 5.45 -13.42 -1.94
CA ASP A 46 5.35 -13.84 -0.54
C ASP A 46 6.08 -12.89 0.42
N VAL A 47 7.28 -12.45 0.07
CA VAL A 47 8.06 -11.51 0.88
C VAL A 47 7.34 -10.18 0.98
N ARG A 48 6.79 -9.65 -0.11
CA ARG A 48 5.99 -8.41 -0.08
C ARG A 48 4.78 -8.54 0.84
N ALA A 49 4.05 -9.65 0.76
CA ALA A 49 2.90 -9.91 1.64
C ALA A 49 3.33 -9.99 3.12
N LYS A 50 4.44 -10.68 3.43
CA LYS A 50 4.99 -10.77 4.78
C LYS A 50 5.47 -9.41 5.31
N LEU A 51 6.05 -8.57 4.45
CA LEU A 51 6.48 -7.22 4.81
C LEU A 51 5.27 -6.33 5.14
N ALA A 52 4.23 -6.35 4.31
CA ALA A 52 2.99 -5.62 4.58
C ALA A 52 2.32 -6.09 5.89
N ALA A 53 2.15 -7.40 6.06
CA ALA A 53 1.62 -7.96 7.31
C ALA A 53 2.51 -7.67 8.53
N GLY A 54 3.83 -7.60 8.33
CA GLY A 54 4.77 -7.15 9.36
C GLY A 54 4.51 -5.72 9.77
N PHE A 55 4.33 -4.83 8.80
CA PHE A 55 4.05 -3.41 9.04
C PHE A 55 2.74 -3.24 9.79
N ASP A 56 1.67 -3.90 9.36
CA ASP A 56 0.36 -3.83 10.00
C ASP A 56 0.40 -4.25 11.48
N ARG A 57 1.21 -5.28 11.80
CA ARG A 57 1.38 -5.74 13.19
C ARG A 57 2.08 -4.72 14.07
N ILE A 58 3.15 -4.09 13.58
CA ILE A 58 3.96 -3.18 14.40
C ILE A 58 3.42 -1.74 14.41
N CYS A 59 2.58 -1.39 13.45
CA CYS A 59 2.05 -0.05 13.23
C CYS A 59 1.47 0.51 14.53
N GLY A 60 0.49 -0.15 15.14
CA GLY A 60 -0.18 0.36 16.35
C GLY A 60 0.75 0.68 17.53
N ASP A 61 1.81 -0.11 17.71
CA ASP A 61 2.69 -0.04 18.90
C ASP A 61 3.90 0.88 18.73
N THR A 62 4.23 1.29 17.50
CA THR A 62 5.49 2.00 17.22
C THR A 62 5.27 3.22 16.30
N ILE A 63 5.06 2.96 15.01
CA ILE A 63 5.01 4.00 13.98
C ILE A 63 3.68 4.75 14.08
N CYS A 64 2.55 4.05 14.18
CA CYS A 64 1.21 4.64 14.17
C CYS A 64 0.77 5.20 15.53
N SER A 65 1.65 5.20 16.53
CA SER A 65 1.41 5.87 17.82
C SER A 65 1.53 7.41 17.73
N GLY A 66 1.94 7.95 16.57
CA GLY A 66 1.95 9.38 16.27
C GLY A 66 0.64 9.89 15.66
N ASP A 67 0.75 10.89 14.77
CA ASP A 67 -0.39 11.64 14.19
C ASP A 67 -1.35 10.74 13.42
N TYR A 68 -0.81 9.76 12.72
CA TYR A 68 -1.56 8.83 11.88
C TYR A 68 -1.65 7.46 12.54
N SER A 69 -2.81 7.18 13.14
CA SER A 69 -3.12 5.87 13.77
C SER A 69 -3.52 4.78 12.77
N ASN A 70 -3.58 5.11 11.48
CA ASN A 70 -4.13 4.26 10.41
C ASN A 70 -3.21 4.18 9.19
N LEU A 71 -1.89 4.22 9.39
CA LEU A 71 -0.97 4.06 8.27
C LEU A 71 -1.21 2.68 7.62
N THR A 72 -1.28 2.65 6.29
CA THR A 72 -1.41 1.44 5.48
C THR A 72 -0.44 1.46 4.31
N THR A 73 -0.12 0.28 3.79
CA THR A 73 0.79 0.10 2.66
C THR A 73 0.05 0.25 1.34
N ALA A 74 0.45 1.19 0.49
CA ALA A 74 -0.10 1.34 -0.86
C ALA A 74 0.70 0.55 -1.90
N ARG A 75 2.03 0.72 -1.90
CA ARG A 75 2.88 0.06 -2.89
C ARG A 75 4.29 -0.11 -2.38
N LEU A 76 4.82 -1.32 -2.44
CA LEU A 76 6.27 -1.56 -2.34
C LEU A 76 6.78 -1.94 -3.72
N ARG A 77 7.69 -1.12 -4.24
CA ARG A 77 8.37 -1.37 -5.51
C ARG A 77 9.88 -1.37 -5.30
N CYS A 78 10.56 -2.27 -6.00
CA CYS A 78 12.00 -2.34 -6.07
C CYS A 78 12.43 -2.35 -7.53
N SER A 79 13.62 -1.85 -7.84
CA SER A 79 14.21 -1.90 -9.18
C SER A 79 15.47 -2.76 -9.17
N SER A 80 15.70 -3.45 -10.28
CA SER A 80 16.91 -4.27 -10.43
C SER A 80 17.43 -4.25 -11.86
N THR A 81 18.70 -4.63 -12.04
CA THR A 81 19.28 -4.82 -13.38
C THR A 81 18.71 -6.08 -14.05
N HIS A 82 18.41 -6.02 -15.36
CA HIS A 82 17.90 -7.21 -16.06
C HIS A 82 18.90 -8.37 -16.07
N ALA A 83 20.17 -8.11 -16.37
CA ALA A 83 21.16 -9.17 -16.55
C ALA A 83 21.56 -9.86 -15.24
N THR A 84 21.73 -9.09 -14.16
CA THR A 84 22.35 -9.58 -12.91
C THR A 84 21.46 -9.48 -11.69
N LYS A 85 20.23 -8.97 -11.84
CA LYS A 85 19.27 -8.75 -10.75
C LYS A 85 19.87 -8.00 -9.56
N LYS A 86 20.79 -7.07 -9.83
CA LYS A 86 21.38 -6.21 -8.80
C LYS A 86 20.35 -5.15 -8.42
N LEU A 87 20.02 -5.07 -7.14
CA LEU A 87 19.04 -4.12 -6.62
C LEU A 87 19.60 -2.69 -6.73
N ARG A 88 18.75 -1.75 -7.13
CA ARG A 88 19.12 -0.34 -7.29
C ARG A 88 18.41 0.57 -6.31
N GLU A 89 17.09 0.50 -6.26
CA GLU A 89 16.27 1.32 -5.37
C GLU A 89 15.04 0.53 -4.93
N CYS A 90 14.58 0.74 -3.71
CA CYS A 90 13.27 0.32 -3.26
C CYS A 90 12.55 1.52 -2.67
N ALA A 91 11.29 1.69 -3.04
CA ALA A 91 10.40 2.72 -2.53
C ALA A 91 9.15 2.06 -1.99
N TRP A 92 8.80 2.40 -0.75
CA TRP A 92 7.59 1.97 -0.08
C TRP A 92 6.67 3.18 0.10
N ILE A 93 5.53 3.13 -0.57
CA ILE A 93 4.49 4.13 -0.49
C ILE A 93 3.49 3.70 0.57
N LEU A 94 3.26 4.58 1.53
CA LEU A 94 2.28 4.42 2.60
C LEU A 94 1.29 5.58 2.56
N GLY A 95 0.10 5.37 3.10
CA GLY A 95 -0.87 6.44 3.32
C GLY A 95 -1.41 6.41 4.74
N GLY A 96 -1.79 7.58 5.25
CA GLY A 96 -2.45 7.72 6.55
C GLY A 96 -3.41 8.90 6.53
N SER A 97 -4.39 8.89 7.42
CA SER A 97 -5.33 9.99 7.56
C SER A 97 -5.79 10.24 8.98
N ILE A 98 -6.08 11.51 9.25
CA ILE A 98 -6.77 11.98 10.44
C ILE A 98 -8.10 12.55 9.97
N GLU A 99 -9.19 12.04 10.52
CA GLU A 99 -10.50 12.65 10.36
C GLU A 99 -10.89 13.37 11.65
N TYR A 100 -11.51 14.53 11.48
CA TYR A 100 -12.06 15.31 12.55
C TYR A 100 -13.52 15.62 12.27
N VAL A 101 -14.38 15.38 13.27
CA VAL A 101 -15.78 15.79 13.23
C VAL A 101 -15.92 17.11 13.98
N ASP A 102 -16.31 18.17 13.27
CA ASP A 102 -16.69 19.43 13.89
C ASP A 102 -17.93 19.21 14.75
N GLY A 103 -17.78 19.37 16.07
CA GLY A 103 -18.83 19.07 17.05
C GLY A 103 -20.09 19.92 16.87
N ARG A 104 -20.01 21.09 16.23
CA ARG A 104 -21.14 22.01 16.08
C ARG A 104 -21.94 21.75 14.81
N THR A 105 -21.27 21.38 13.72
CA THR A 105 -21.84 21.27 12.37
C THR A 105 -21.86 19.84 11.81
N GLY A 106 -21.17 18.92 12.50
CA GLY A 106 -20.92 17.55 12.07
C GLY A 106 -20.02 17.44 10.84
N LYS A 107 -19.33 18.52 10.43
CA LYS A 107 -18.49 18.53 9.23
C LYS A 107 -17.31 17.61 9.46
N ILE A 108 -17.04 16.71 8.51
CA ILE A 108 -15.83 15.89 8.55
C ILE A 108 -14.75 16.62 7.76
N THR A 109 -13.61 16.86 8.41
CA THR A 109 -12.38 17.31 7.75
C THR A 109 -11.35 16.21 7.79
N THR A 110 -10.59 16.04 6.71
CA THR A 110 -9.58 15.00 6.59
C THR A 110 -8.21 15.64 6.35
N ASP A 111 -7.22 15.34 7.19
CA ASP A 111 -5.80 15.48 6.86
C ASP A 111 -5.30 14.10 6.43
N ALA A 112 -5.23 13.84 5.13
CA ALA A 112 -4.71 12.59 4.59
C ALA A 112 -3.41 12.85 3.83
N ARG A 113 -2.39 12.01 4.07
CA ARG A 113 -1.08 12.13 3.44
C ARG A 113 -0.61 10.82 2.83
N ALA A 114 0.20 10.94 1.79
CA ALA A 114 0.98 9.86 1.22
C ALA A 114 2.45 10.07 1.54
N PHE A 115 3.14 9.00 1.93
CA PHE A 115 4.54 8.99 2.30
C PHE A 115 5.30 8.09 1.32
N THR A 116 6.41 8.57 0.76
CA THR A 116 7.27 7.78 -0.11
C THR A 116 8.59 7.52 0.62
N CYS A 117 8.71 6.34 1.20
CA CYS A 117 9.86 5.93 2.00
C CYS A 117 10.88 5.20 1.14
N LYS A 118 12.14 5.66 1.19
CA LYS A 118 13.25 4.95 0.55
C LYS A 118 13.71 3.83 1.47
N ILE A 119 13.74 2.61 0.94
CA ILE A 119 14.26 1.46 1.66
C ILE A 119 15.73 1.26 1.25
N PRO A 120 16.68 1.25 2.21
CA PRO A 120 18.09 1.04 1.92
C PRO A 120 18.30 -0.40 1.47
N VAL A 121 18.48 -0.60 0.16
CA VAL A 121 18.77 -1.91 -0.45
C VAL A 121 20.10 -1.89 -1.21
N GLY A 122 20.66 -3.08 -1.41
CA GLY A 122 21.86 -3.30 -2.21
C GLY A 122 22.04 -4.78 -2.51
N GLY A 123 23.15 -5.13 -3.19
CA GLY A 123 23.43 -6.52 -3.54
C GLY A 123 22.50 -7.07 -4.62
N THR A 124 22.23 -8.38 -4.58
CA THR A 124 21.37 -9.06 -5.56
C THR A 124 20.00 -9.38 -4.99
N ALA A 125 18.98 -9.42 -5.86
CA ALA A 125 17.63 -9.83 -5.50
C ALA A 125 17.60 -11.22 -4.85
N LYS A 126 18.37 -12.18 -5.40
CA LYS A 126 18.48 -13.53 -4.83
C LYS A 126 18.95 -13.52 -3.38
N ALA A 127 20.00 -12.77 -3.06
CA ALA A 127 20.51 -12.69 -1.69
C ALA A 127 19.47 -12.07 -0.74
N MET A 128 18.79 -11.00 -1.17
CA MET A 128 17.68 -10.42 -0.42
C MET A 128 16.56 -11.43 -0.18
N LEU A 129 16.11 -12.14 -1.22
CA LEU A 129 15.05 -13.15 -1.11
C LEU A 129 15.47 -14.32 -0.22
N ASP A 130 16.71 -14.81 -0.33
CA ASP A 130 17.24 -15.90 0.51
C ASP A 130 17.20 -15.52 1.99
N THR A 131 17.58 -14.28 2.32
CA THR A 131 17.48 -13.73 3.67
C THR A 131 16.03 -13.56 4.15
N LEU A 132 15.18 -12.90 3.35
CA LEU A 132 13.83 -12.52 3.77
C LEU A 132 12.86 -13.71 3.77
N SER A 133 12.92 -14.61 2.80
CA SER A 133 12.03 -15.78 2.75
C SER A 133 12.27 -16.75 3.91
N ALA A 134 13.53 -16.86 4.38
CA ALA A 134 13.90 -17.71 5.52
C ALA A 134 13.54 -17.08 6.88
N SER A 135 13.29 -15.78 6.92
CA SER A 135 12.98 -15.07 8.16
C SER A 135 11.52 -15.24 8.57
N ARG A 136 11.31 -15.34 9.89
CA ARG A 136 9.98 -15.26 10.50
C ARG A 136 9.47 -13.82 10.59
N ASP A 137 10.37 -12.84 10.57
CA ASP A 137 10.04 -11.43 10.60
C ASP A 137 10.87 -10.66 9.56
N PRO A 138 10.49 -10.72 8.28
CA PRO A 138 11.22 -10.07 7.19
C PRO A 138 11.34 -8.55 7.37
N LEU A 139 10.39 -7.92 8.07
CA LEU A 139 10.38 -6.47 8.28
C LEU A 139 11.58 -6.00 9.10
N MET A 140 11.92 -6.75 10.15
CA MET A 140 13.01 -6.46 11.08
C MET A 140 14.35 -7.11 10.68
N THR A 141 14.36 -7.90 9.60
CA THR A 141 15.55 -8.67 9.21
C THR A 141 16.58 -7.78 8.51
N PRO A 142 17.84 -7.73 8.99
CA PRO A 142 18.90 -7.00 8.31
C PRO A 142 19.16 -7.53 6.90
N LEU A 143 19.23 -6.63 5.93
CA LEU A 143 19.53 -6.98 4.55
C LEU A 143 21.03 -7.24 4.35
N PRO A 144 21.41 -8.22 3.51
CA PRO A 144 22.78 -8.72 3.43
C PRO A 144 23.80 -7.68 2.97
N ALA A 145 23.40 -6.69 2.18
CA ALA A 145 24.31 -5.69 1.62
C ALA A 145 24.44 -4.41 2.44
N THR A 146 23.40 -4.06 3.21
CA THR A 146 23.34 -2.78 3.94
C THR A 146 23.43 -2.97 5.44
N GLY A 147 23.11 -4.16 5.96
CA GLY A 147 23.00 -4.42 7.40
C GLY A 147 21.78 -3.75 8.05
N THR A 148 20.93 -3.09 7.27
CA THR A 148 19.70 -2.42 7.72
C THR A 148 18.47 -3.21 7.29
N SER A 149 17.39 -3.07 8.03
CA SER A 149 16.11 -3.71 7.74
C SER A 149 15.16 -2.79 6.96
N PHE A 150 14.02 -3.34 6.52
CA PHE A 150 12.92 -2.52 5.98
C PHE A 150 12.35 -1.59 7.05
N TYR A 151 12.25 -2.06 8.31
CA TYR A 151 11.84 -1.25 9.45
C TYR A 151 12.73 -0.02 9.65
N ASP A 152 14.05 -0.17 9.58
CA ASP A 152 14.98 0.96 9.76
C ASP A 152 14.74 2.05 8.69
N GLY A 153 14.46 1.63 7.45
CA GLY A 153 14.07 2.55 6.37
C GLY A 153 12.77 3.30 6.65
N LEU A 154 11.77 2.62 7.22
CA LEU A 154 10.50 3.24 7.62
C LEU A 154 10.68 4.22 8.79
N VAL A 155 11.43 3.83 9.83
CA VAL A 155 11.74 4.71 10.96
C VAL A 155 12.45 5.98 10.49
N ALA A 156 13.44 5.84 9.60
CA ALA A 156 14.13 6.99 9.02
C ALA A 156 13.18 7.89 8.20
N CYS A 157 12.24 7.29 7.46
CA CYS A 157 11.25 8.00 6.66
C CYS A 157 10.26 8.84 7.51
N PHE A 158 9.79 8.29 8.63
CA PHE A 158 8.80 8.96 9.49
C PHE A 158 9.43 9.89 10.53
N SER A 159 10.75 9.89 10.66
CA SER A 159 11.46 10.77 11.59
C SER A 159 11.15 12.25 11.31
N GLY A 160 10.58 12.94 12.30
CA GLY A 160 10.24 14.37 12.22
C GLY A 160 9.00 14.72 11.40
N VAL A 161 8.25 13.73 10.91
CA VAL A 161 7.01 13.93 10.14
C VAL A 161 5.75 13.75 11.01
N MET A 162 5.92 13.16 12.20
CA MET A 162 4.87 12.78 13.14
C MET A 162 5.04 13.61 14.43
N GLY A 163 4.01 14.35 14.88
CA GLY A 163 4.06 15.06 16.17
C GLY A 163 2.92 16.03 16.54
N GLY A 164 1.82 16.13 15.77
CA GLY A 164 0.60 16.82 16.16
C GLY A 164 -0.58 15.86 16.42
N PRO A 165 -1.08 15.72 17.67
CA PRO A 165 -2.32 15.00 17.89
C PRO A 165 -3.47 15.68 17.11
N PRO A 166 -4.44 14.90 16.59
CA PRO A 166 -5.66 15.48 16.03
C PRO A 166 -6.27 16.47 17.03
N PRO A 167 -6.84 17.60 16.58
CA PRO A 167 -7.62 18.43 17.47
C PRO A 167 -8.72 17.56 18.11
N ALA A 168 -8.86 17.64 19.43
CA ALA A 168 -9.92 16.93 20.13
C ALA A 168 -11.28 17.39 19.58
N SER A 169 -12.17 16.45 19.32
CA SER A 169 -13.57 16.75 19.03
C SER A 169 -14.14 17.50 20.24
N GLU A 170 -14.43 18.80 20.09
CA GLU A 170 -15.11 19.55 21.15
C GLU A 170 -16.55 19.03 21.20
N ALA A 171 -16.78 18.07 22.12
CA ALA A 171 -18.02 17.34 22.26
C ALA A 171 -19.18 18.30 22.54
N THR A 172 -19.96 18.59 21.50
CA THR A 172 -21.13 19.47 21.57
C THR A 172 -22.33 18.74 20.98
N PHE A 173 -22.65 18.93 19.70
CA PHE A 173 -23.85 18.37 19.08
C PHE A 173 -23.60 17.14 18.21
N TYR A 174 -22.39 17.04 17.68
CA TYR A 174 -21.95 15.97 16.80
C TYR A 174 -20.73 15.27 17.38
N ALA A 175 -20.59 13.99 17.06
CA ALA A 175 -19.40 13.19 17.35
C ALA A 175 -19.10 12.25 16.18
N GLU A 176 -17.93 11.64 16.20
CA GLU A 176 -17.67 10.46 15.36
C GLU A 176 -18.58 9.30 15.82
N LEU A 177 -19.13 8.56 14.85
CA LEU A 177 -20.03 7.44 15.13
C LEU A 177 -19.36 6.36 15.97
N ASP A 178 -18.08 6.07 15.73
CA ASP A 178 -17.31 5.08 16.50
C ASP A 178 -17.21 5.47 17.97
N GLU A 179 -16.77 6.71 18.25
CA GLU A 179 -16.70 7.29 19.59
C GLU A 179 -18.07 7.26 20.28
N TRP A 180 -19.12 7.75 19.60
CA TRP A 180 -20.47 7.76 20.15
C TRP A 180 -21.01 6.36 20.45
N LEU A 181 -20.68 5.36 19.62
CA LEU A 181 -21.06 3.97 19.89
C LEU A 181 -20.32 3.43 21.12
N TRP A 182 -19.03 3.67 21.28
CA TRP A 182 -18.30 3.24 22.48
C TRP A 182 -18.86 3.84 23.77
N GLU A 183 -19.36 5.08 23.72
CA GLU A 183 -20.00 5.73 24.85
C GLU A 183 -21.41 5.18 25.17
N THR A 184 -22.13 4.64 24.17
CA THR A 184 -23.58 4.36 24.30
C THR A 184 -23.94 2.88 24.21
N ASP A 185 -23.18 2.09 23.45
CA ASP A 185 -23.41 0.67 23.17
C ASP A 185 -22.11 0.00 22.68
N GLY A 186 -21.38 -0.62 23.61
CA GLY A 186 -20.09 -1.27 23.32
C GLY A 186 -20.21 -2.46 22.35
N ASP A 187 -21.33 -3.19 22.35
CA ASP A 187 -21.54 -4.30 21.41
C ASP A 187 -21.75 -3.78 19.99
N ALA A 188 -22.51 -2.69 19.85
CA ALA A 188 -22.65 -2.01 18.57
C ALA A 188 -21.32 -1.40 18.11
N ALA A 189 -20.50 -0.87 19.01
CA ALA A 189 -19.15 -0.36 18.69
C ALA A 189 -18.22 -1.47 18.15
N MET A 190 -18.25 -2.65 18.78
CA MET A 190 -17.51 -3.83 18.30
C MET A 190 -18.00 -4.31 16.93
N SER A 191 -19.32 -4.35 16.72
CA SER A 191 -19.92 -4.68 15.43
C SER A 191 -19.55 -3.66 14.34
N TRP A 192 -19.50 -2.39 14.70
CA TRP A 192 -19.10 -1.31 13.78
C TRP A 192 -17.62 -1.41 13.39
N SER A 193 -16.75 -1.76 14.35
CA SER A 193 -15.35 -2.07 14.05
C SER A 193 -15.20 -3.23 13.06
N GLY A 194 -16.01 -4.29 13.23
CA GLY A 194 -16.10 -5.38 12.24
C GLY A 194 -16.55 -4.90 10.86
N THR A 195 -17.55 -4.03 10.81
CA THR A 195 -18.07 -3.43 9.57
C THR A 195 -16.99 -2.62 8.84
N LYS A 196 -16.25 -1.76 9.55
CA LYS A 196 -15.14 -0.98 8.96
C LYS A 196 -14.08 -1.88 8.30
N ARG A 197 -13.73 -3.00 8.94
CA ARG A 197 -12.80 -3.99 8.36
C ARG A 197 -13.38 -4.68 7.12
N ALA A 198 -14.66 -5.06 7.18
CA ALA A 198 -15.35 -5.68 6.04
C ALA A 198 -15.47 -4.71 4.85
N LEU A 199 -15.62 -3.41 5.09
CA LEU A 199 -15.58 -2.40 4.03
C LEU A 199 -14.22 -2.34 3.34
N VAL A 200 -13.11 -2.25 4.11
CA VAL A 200 -11.75 -2.25 3.55
C VAL A 200 -11.51 -3.51 2.73
N LYS A 201 -11.86 -4.68 3.27
CA LYS A 201 -11.74 -5.95 2.55
C LYS A 201 -12.57 -5.95 1.27
N GLY A 202 -13.85 -5.56 1.34
CA GLY A 202 -14.72 -5.51 0.17
C GLY A 202 -14.20 -4.57 -0.90
N PHE A 203 -13.57 -3.45 -0.52
CA PHE A 203 -12.91 -2.55 -1.46
C PHE A 203 -11.71 -3.21 -2.13
N HIS A 204 -10.85 -3.90 -1.37
CA HIS A 204 -9.73 -4.66 -1.94
C HIS A 204 -10.20 -5.74 -2.93
N ASP A 205 -11.27 -6.45 -2.62
CA ASP A 205 -11.82 -7.52 -3.46
C ASP A 205 -12.28 -7.00 -4.83
N VAL A 206 -12.72 -5.74 -4.92
CA VAL A 206 -13.21 -5.15 -6.18
C VAL A 206 -12.24 -4.18 -6.85
N CYS A 207 -11.19 -3.71 -6.16
CA CYS A 207 -10.38 -2.61 -6.68
C CYS A 207 -9.77 -2.94 -8.04
N GLY A 208 -9.17 -4.14 -8.16
CA GLY A 208 -8.50 -4.58 -9.39
C GLY A 208 -9.35 -4.45 -10.66
N ASP A 209 -10.65 -4.73 -10.56
CA ASP A 209 -11.58 -4.78 -11.70
C ASP A 209 -12.36 -3.47 -11.90
N THR A 210 -12.15 -2.46 -11.04
CA THR A 210 -13.00 -1.25 -11.02
C THR A 210 -12.19 0.02 -10.80
N PHE A 211 -11.65 0.21 -9.60
CA PHE A 211 -11.02 1.47 -9.16
C PHE A 211 -9.52 1.54 -9.48
N CYS A 212 -8.85 0.40 -9.53
CA CYS A 212 -7.40 0.25 -9.73
C CYS A 212 -7.02 0.13 -11.23
N GLU A 213 -7.96 0.26 -12.18
CA GLU A 213 -7.66 0.28 -13.62
C GLU A 213 -7.38 1.68 -14.19
N GLY A 214 -7.51 2.72 -13.36
CA GLY A 214 -7.40 4.13 -13.76
C GLY A 214 -5.97 4.67 -13.81
N GLU A 215 -5.84 5.99 -13.60
CA GLU A 215 -4.53 6.69 -13.53
C GLU A 215 -3.63 6.14 -12.41
N TYR A 216 -4.22 5.57 -11.35
CA TYR A 216 -3.53 5.01 -10.21
C TYR A 216 -3.88 3.52 -10.09
N SER A 217 -2.87 2.67 -10.14
CA SER A 217 -3.03 1.21 -10.06
C SER A 217 -3.10 0.67 -8.64
N ASP A 218 -2.67 1.47 -7.67
CA ASP A 218 -2.59 1.08 -6.27
C ASP A 218 -3.46 2.06 -5.46
N VAL A 219 -4.67 1.63 -5.09
CA VAL A 219 -5.60 2.43 -4.29
C VAL A 219 -5.91 1.71 -2.99
N GLU A 220 -5.73 2.40 -1.88
CA GLU A 220 -5.93 1.85 -0.54
C GLU A 220 -6.91 2.69 0.26
N GLY A 221 -7.87 2.02 0.88
CA GLY A 221 -8.79 2.64 1.84
C GLY A 221 -8.05 3.02 3.13
N LEU A 222 -8.17 4.28 3.53
CA LEU A 222 -7.69 4.77 4.81
C LEU A 222 -8.82 4.63 5.85
N ARG A 223 -9.42 5.73 6.31
CA ARG A 223 -10.49 5.68 7.33
C ARG A 223 -11.86 6.00 6.76
N PHE A 224 -12.84 5.17 7.15
CA PHE A 224 -14.25 5.43 6.95
C PHE A 224 -14.87 5.98 8.24
N VAL A 225 -15.30 7.24 8.19
CA VAL A 225 -15.78 8.01 9.36
C VAL A 225 -17.17 8.55 9.09
N CYS A 226 -18.03 8.47 10.10
CA CYS A 226 -19.38 9.03 10.07
C CYS A 226 -19.56 10.03 11.19
N SER A 227 -20.21 11.15 10.91
CA SER A 227 -20.64 12.11 11.93
C SER A 227 -22.07 11.80 12.36
N VAL A 228 -22.30 11.70 13.67
CA VAL A 228 -23.62 11.47 14.28
C VAL A 228 -24.02 12.67 15.14
N ASN A 229 -25.26 13.11 14.99
CA ASN A 229 -25.85 14.10 15.89
C ASN A 229 -26.28 13.41 17.19
N ARG A 230 -25.72 13.80 18.33
CA ARG A 230 -25.91 13.18 19.64
C ARG A 230 -27.38 13.18 20.10
N ASN A 231 -28.14 14.24 19.78
CA ASN A 231 -29.53 14.41 20.22
C ASN A 231 -30.51 13.60 19.37
N SER A 232 -30.48 13.79 18.05
CA SER A 232 -31.39 13.09 17.12
C SER A 232 -30.95 11.66 16.83
N LYS A 233 -29.72 11.30 17.18
CA LYS A 233 -29.08 10.00 16.87
C LYS A 233 -29.01 9.71 15.37
N ARG A 234 -28.99 10.78 14.56
CA ARG A 234 -28.93 10.70 13.09
C ARG A 234 -27.51 10.83 12.60
N VAL A 235 -27.13 9.97 11.66
CA VAL A 235 -25.90 10.11 10.89
C VAL A 235 -26.09 11.23 9.88
N ALA A 236 -25.31 12.30 10.03
CA ALA A 236 -25.39 13.47 9.17
C ALA A 236 -24.70 13.23 7.83
N ARG A 237 -23.50 12.64 7.88
CA ARG A 237 -22.65 12.36 6.71
C ARG A 237 -21.59 11.33 7.09
N CYS A 238 -21.13 10.58 6.10
CA CYS A 238 -19.93 9.77 6.20
C CYS A 238 -18.94 10.18 5.13
N SER A 239 -17.66 9.89 5.36
CA SER A 239 -16.59 10.07 4.39
C SER A 239 -15.60 8.92 4.47
N TRP A 240 -15.06 8.52 3.33
CA TRP A 240 -13.95 7.58 3.24
C TRP A 240 -12.76 8.25 2.57
N SER A 241 -11.62 8.26 3.26
CA SER A 241 -10.34 8.71 2.71
C SER A 241 -9.57 7.56 2.05
N PHE A 242 -8.81 7.87 1.01
CA PHE A 242 -8.01 6.93 0.23
C PHE A 242 -6.62 7.51 -0.02
N VAL A 243 -5.62 6.64 -0.09
CA VAL A 243 -4.32 6.93 -0.71
C VAL A 243 -4.28 6.22 -2.06
N MET A 244 -3.74 6.90 -3.07
CA MET A 244 -3.56 6.37 -4.41
C MET A 244 -2.11 6.54 -4.81
N ALA A 245 -1.51 5.50 -5.37
CA ALA A 245 -0.14 5.47 -5.81
C ALA A 245 -0.02 4.90 -7.22
N ASP A 246 0.89 5.50 -7.97
CA ASP A 246 1.40 4.99 -9.23
C ASP A 246 2.91 5.14 -9.21
N THR A 247 3.61 4.11 -9.66
CA THR A 247 5.06 4.06 -9.62
C THR A 247 5.61 3.55 -10.93
N SER A 248 6.83 3.93 -11.27
CA SER A 248 7.54 3.40 -12.44
C SER A 248 9.04 3.40 -12.20
N VAL A 249 9.77 2.59 -12.97
CA VAL A 249 11.24 2.53 -12.93
C VAL A 249 11.78 3.30 -14.13
N ASP A 250 12.63 4.30 -13.89
CA ASP A 250 13.30 5.05 -14.95
C ASP A 250 14.47 4.26 -15.56
N SER A 251 15.06 4.76 -16.65
CA SER A 251 16.18 4.11 -17.35
C SER A 251 17.46 3.95 -16.51
N ARG A 252 17.55 4.61 -15.35
CA ARG A 252 18.68 4.51 -14.40
C ARG A 252 18.31 3.65 -13.18
N GLY A 253 17.16 3.00 -13.20
CA GLY A 253 16.65 2.18 -12.12
C GLY A 253 16.12 2.99 -10.94
N ARG A 254 15.80 4.27 -11.11
CA ARG A 254 15.18 5.07 -10.05
C ARG A 254 13.68 4.86 -10.04
N ILE A 255 13.09 4.82 -8.85
CA ILE A 255 11.65 4.72 -8.73
C ILE A 255 11.05 6.13 -8.72
N THR A 256 10.25 6.43 -9.74
CA THR A 256 9.41 7.63 -9.78
C THR A 256 8.06 7.30 -9.20
N THR A 257 7.54 8.18 -8.34
CA THR A 257 6.28 7.97 -7.62
C THR A 257 5.35 9.15 -7.85
N ARG A 258 4.08 8.85 -8.17
CA ARG A 258 2.96 9.77 -8.07
C ARG A 258 2.04 9.23 -6.99
N ALA A 259 1.88 9.97 -5.90
CA ALA A 259 0.94 9.60 -4.85
C ALA A 259 0.06 10.79 -4.49
N LYS A 260 -1.24 10.54 -4.28
CA LYS A 260 -2.20 11.55 -3.85
C LYS A 260 -3.22 10.94 -2.89
N THR A 261 -3.97 11.79 -2.20
CA THR A 261 -5.07 11.38 -1.34
C THR A 261 -6.41 11.89 -1.89
N LYS A 262 -7.49 11.18 -1.57
CA LYS A 262 -8.84 11.52 -2.00
C LYS A 262 -9.83 11.19 -0.89
N THR A 263 -10.81 12.07 -0.68
CA THR A 263 -11.91 11.83 0.25
C THR A 263 -13.22 11.75 -0.52
N CYS A 264 -13.95 10.66 -0.31
CA CYS A 264 -15.26 10.39 -0.90
C CYS A 264 -16.36 10.54 0.13
N ASN A 265 -17.38 11.32 -0.19
CA ASN A 265 -18.53 11.52 0.69
C ASN A 265 -19.59 10.44 0.45
N VAL A 266 -20.12 9.89 1.52
CA VAL A 266 -21.24 8.93 1.51
C VAL A 266 -22.39 9.54 2.29
N GLU A 267 -23.50 9.79 1.59
CA GLU A 267 -24.70 10.33 2.21
C GLU A 267 -25.57 9.22 2.81
N VAL A 268 -25.84 9.29 4.11
CA VAL A 268 -26.67 8.30 4.82
C VAL A 268 -27.99 8.90 5.29
N GLY A 269 -27.95 10.05 5.99
CA GLY A 269 -29.15 10.78 6.42
C GLY A 269 -30.18 9.93 7.18
N ALA A 270 -29.75 8.95 8.00
CA ALA A 270 -30.61 8.00 8.71
C ALA A 270 -30.26 7.89 10.20
N GLN A 271 -31.04 7.15 10.99
CA GLN A 271 -30.66 6.82 12.38
C GLN A 271 -29.35 6.02 12.40
N ALA A 272 -28.49 6.26 13.38
CA ALA A 272 -27.25 5.52 13.58
C ALA A 272 -27.49 4.01 13.69
N SER A 273 -28.50 3.60 14.46
CA SER A 273 -28.89 2.19 14.59
C SER A 273 -29.35 1.55 13.28
N ALA A 274 -30.01 2.33 12.41
CA ALA A 274 -30.42 1.83 11.10
C ALA A 274 -29.23 1.64 10.17
N LEU A 275 -28.25 2.55 10.20
CA LEU A 275 -27.01 2.43 9.42
C LEU A 275 -26.20 1.21 9.87
N THR A 276 -25.95 1.08 11.18
CA THR A 276 -25.15 -0.03 11.70
C THR A 276 -25.81 -1.38 11.46
N ALA A 277 -27.15 -1.47 11.56
CA ALA A 277 -27.89 -2.68 11.22
C ALA A 277 -27.81 -3.01 9.72
N ALA A 278 -27.96 -2.02 8.84
CA ALA A 278 -27.92 -2.24 7.39
C ALA A 278 -26.54 -2.68 6.88
N LEU A 279 -25.47 -2.23 7.54
CA LEU A 279 -24.09 -2.60 7.19
C LEU A 279 -23.57 -3.81 7.97
N LYS A 280 -24.36 -4.40 8.88
CA LYS A 280 -24.00 -5.65 9.57
C LYS A 280 -24.33 -6.86 8.70
N VAL A 281 -23.69 -6.93 7.55
CA VAL A 281 -23.81 -8.00 6.54
C VAL A 281 -22.43 -8.40 6.04
N ASP A 282 -22.34 -9.50 5.29
CA ASP A 282 -21.06 -9.99 4.77
C ASP A 282 -20.42 -9.03 3.76
N ASP A 283 -21.24 -8.35 2.96
CA ASP A 283 -20.82 -7.36 1.96
C ASP A 283 -21.44 -5.98 2.26
N PRO A 284 -20.88 -5.23 3.23
CA PRO A 284 -21.37 -3.90 3.54
C PRO A 284 -21.09 -2.87 2.44
N LEU A 285 -20.14 -3.15 1.54
CA LEU A 285 -19.77 -2.23 0.47
C LEU A 285 -20.92 -2.06 -0.54
N HIS A 286 -21.60 -3.15 -0.87
CA HIS A 286 -22.75 -3.17 -1.78
C HIS A 286 -24.12 -3.08 -1.08
N ALA A 287 -24.16 -3.15 0.24
CA ALA A 287 -25.39 -3.01 1.01
C ALA A 287 -26.09 -1.66 0.76
N LYS A 288 -27.43 -1.69 0.65
CA LYS A 288 -28.23 -0.47 0.45
C LYS A 288 -28.28 0.35 1.73
N LEU A 289 -27.97 1.64 1.61
CA LEU A 289 -28.01 2.56 2.74
C LEU A 289 -29.46 2.85 3.17
N PRO A 290 -29.74 2.96 4.48
CA PRO A 290 -31.10 3.18 4.95
C PRO A 290 -31.76 4.42 4.34
N GLY A 291 -32.96 4.25 3.79
CA GLY A 291 -33.70 5.34 3.15
C GLY A 291 -33.13 5.76 1.78
N ARG A 292 -32.16 5.02 1.23
CA ARG A 292 -31.59 5.25 -0.11
C ARG A 292 -31.59 3.97 -0.93
N GLN A 293 -31.55 4.14 -2.25
CA GLN A 293 -31.37 3.04 -3.21
C GLN A 293 -29.91 2.84 -3.60
N THR A 294 -28.98 3.57 -2.97
CA THR A 294 -27.55 3.51 -3.27
C THR A 294 -26.76 2.87 -2.13
N SER A 295 -25.62 2.27 -2.45
CA SER A 295 -24.65 1.71 -1.51
C SER A 295 -23.43 2.62 -1.30
N ILE A 296 -22.47 2.17 -0.50
CA ILE A 296 -21.16 2.82 -0.37
C ILE A 296 -20.40 2.69 -1.70
N TYR A 297 -20.44 1.52 -2.33
CA TYR A 297 -19.87 1.29 -3.67
C TYR A 297 -20.33 2.33 -4.70
N ASP A 298 -21.64 2.59 -4.76
CA ASP A 298 -22.20 3.58 -5.71
C ASP A 298 -21.63 4.99 -5.48
N ALA A 299 -21.31 5.35 -4.23
CA ALA A 299 -20.67 6.63 -3.91
C ALA A 299 -19.18 6.64 -4.31
N LEU A 300 -18.48 5.51 -4.20
CA LEU A 300 -17.08 5.39 -4.62
C LEU A 300 -16.94 5.48 -6.13
N VAL A 301 -17.78 4.80 -6.91
CA VAL A 301 -17.78 4.85 -8.40
C VAL A 301 -17.93 6.27 -8.94
N ARG A 302 -18.63 7.16 -8.22
CA ARG A 302 -18.77 8.57 -8.63
C ARG A 302 -17.59 9.45 -8.18
N CYS A 303 -16.78 8.97 -7.25
CA CYS A 303 -15.79 9.77 -6.55
C CYS A 303 -14.35 9.48 -7.02
N LEU A 304 -14.00 8.20 -7.11
CA LEU A 304 -12.71 7.67 -7.55
C LEU A 304 -12.68 7.61 -9.08
#